data_AF-A0A4Q5SH96-F1
#
_entry.id   AF-A0A4Q5SH96-F1
#
_cell.length_a   1.000
_cell.length_b   1.000
_cell.length_c   1.000
_cell.angle_alpha   90.00
_cell.angle_beta   90.00
_cell.angle_gamma   90.00
#
_symmetry.space_group_name_H-M   'P 1'
#
loop_
_entity.id
_entity.type
_entity.pdbx_description
1 polymer ?
#
loop_
_entity_poly.entity_id
_entity_poly.type
_entity_poly.pdbx_seq_one_letter_code
_entity_poly.pdbx_strand_id
1 'polypeptide(L)' 'MNINKANHLFDDGIFSAMYKAGLITSKVFVYREIYLWVQAQVQTRGISLNKAVLEAEVKFDKAERTIWRALNTFTTLNE' A
#
# COMPACT_ATOMS: atom_id res chain seq x y z
N MET A 1 -0.77 10.34 1.18
CA MET A 1 0.16 10.35 2.33
C MET A 1 1.59 10.32 1.79
N ASN A 2 2.49 11.20 2.23
CA ASN A 2 3.87 11.23 1.73
C ASN A 2 4.53 9.86 1.97
N ILE A 3 4.89 9.18 0.89
CA ILE A 3 5.35 7.81 0.99
C ILE A 3 6.68 7.68 1.72
N ASN A 4 7.58 8.66 1.58
CA ASN A 4 8.85 8.66 2.30
C ASN A 4 8.61 8.79 3.81
N LYS A 5 7.64 9.63 4.21
CA LYS A 5 7.20 9.69 5.61
C LYS A 5 6.55 8.37 6.05
N ALA A 6 5.74 7.74 5.20
CA ALA A 6 5.11 6.46 5.54
C ALA A 6 6.12 5.29 5.63
N ASN A 7 7.17 5.31 4.81
CA ASN A 7 8.30 4.38 4.87
C ASN A 7 9.05 4.60 6.20
N HIS A 8 9.46 5.84 6.51
CA HIS A 8 10.11 6.16 7.78
C HIS A 8 9.28 5.75 9.00
N LEU A 9 8.00 6.11 9.05
CA LEU A 9 7.11 5.72 10.15
C LEU A 9 6.95 4.20 10.28
N PHE A 10 7.13 3.43 9.20
CA PHE A 10 7.09 1.98 9.25
C PHE A 10 8.41 1.40 9.76
N ASP A 11 9.53 1.88 9.20
CA ASP A 11 10.88 1.47 9.58
C ASP A 11 11.18 1.80 11.05
N ASP A 12 10.68 2.94 11.53
CA ASP A 12 10.77 3.38 12.93
C ASP A 12 9.78 2.65 13.86
N GLY A 13 8.95 1.73 13.33
CA GLY A 13 7.95 0.97 14.09
C GLY A 13 6.74 1.79 14.56
N ILE A 14 6.64 3.07 14.18
CA ILE A 14 5.59 4.00 14.58
C ILE A 14 4.22 3.57 14.03
N PHE A 15 4.15 3.00 12.82
CA PHE A 15 2.91 2.42 12.29
C PHE A 15 2.35 1.34 13.24
N SER A 16 3.20 0.42 13.67
CA SER A 16 2.82 -0.64 14.62
C SER A 16 2.40 -0.07 15.98
N ALA A 17 3.04 1.00 16.45
CA ALA A 17 2.66 1.70 17.67
C ALA A 17 1.29 2.38 17.54
N MET A 18 1.05 3.09 16.42
CA MET A 18 -0.24 3.74 16.13
C MET A 18 -1.37 2.71 16.00
N TYR A 19 -1.10 1.54 15.43
CA TYR A 19 -2.07 0.44 15.35
C TYR A 19 -2.46 -0.06 16.74
N LYS A 20 -1.46 -0.38 17.57
CA LYS A 20 -1.66 -0.86 18.94
C LYS A 20 -2.36 0.17 19.81
N ALA A 21 -2.11 1.46 19.56
CA ALA A 21 -2.80 2.57 20.22
C ALA A 21 -4.21 2.84 19.68
N GLY A 22 -4.66 2.12 18.64
CA GLY A 22 -5.99 2.31 18.03
C GLY A 22 -6.14 3.57 17.18
N LEU A 23 -5.04 4.28 16.90
CA LEU A 23 -5.02 5.52 16.13
C LEU A 23 -5.18 5.29 14.61
N ILE A 24 -4.84 4.08 14.14
CA ILE A 24 -5.04 3.67 12.75
C ILE A 24 -5.69 2.30 12.70
N THR A 25 -6.51 2.10 11.67
CA THR A 25 -7.27 0.86 11.49
C THR A 25 -6.45 -0.19 10.74
N SER A 26 -6.82 -1.46 10.88
CA SER A 26 -6.24 -2.58 10.12
C SER A 26 -6.32 -2.37 8.61
N LYS A 27 -7.33 -1.62 8.15
CA LYS A 27 -7.47 -1.19 6.75
C LYS A 27 -6.24 -0.46 6.22
N VAL A 28 -5.60 0.38 7.03
CA VAL A 28 -4.40 1.14 6.63
C VAL A 28 -3.22 0.19 6.40
N PHE A 29 -3.07 -0.85 7.23
CA PHE A 29 -2.05 -1.89 7.03
C PHE A 29 -2.27 -2.67 5.76
N VAL A 30 -3.50 -3.14 5.54
CA VAL A 30 -3.85 -3.89 4.33
C VAL A 30 -3.57 -3.06 3.08
N TYR A 31 -3.96 -1.78 3.09
CA TYR A 31 -3.72 -0.89 1.94
C TYR A 31 -2.23 -0.65 1.73
N ARG A 32 -1.45 -0.55 2.81
CA ARG A 32 -0.01 -0.39 2.74
C ARG A 32 0.68 -1.64 2.19
N GLU A 33 0.27 -2.81 2.63
CA GLU A 33 0.77 -4.09 2.14
C GLU A 33 0.48 -4.27 0.65
N ILE A 34 -0.75 -3.97 0.22
CA ILE A 34 -1.13 -3.95 -1.20
C ILE A 34 -0.23 -3.00 -1.98
N TYR A 35 -0.05 -1.77 -1.49
CA TYR A 35 0.78 -0.77 -2.14
C TYR A 35 2.23 -1.26 -2.35
N LEU A 36 2.85 -1.74 -1.28
CA LEU A 36 4.25 -2.21 -1.32
C LEU A 36 4.40 -3.41 -2.23
N TRP A 37 3.44 -4.34 -2.19
CA TRP A 37 3.48 -5.52 -3.03
C TRP A 37 3.39 -5.16 -4.52
N VAL A 38 2.45 -4.29 -4.90
CA VAL A 38 2.29 -3.83 -6.30
C VAL A 38 3.55 -3.11 -6.79
N GLN A 39 4.11 -2.19 -5.98
CA GLN A 39 5.35 -1.51 -6.33
C GLN A 39 6.50 -2.50 -6.53
N ALA A 40 6.63 -3.49 -5.64
CA ALA A 40 7.64 -4.52 -5.78
C ALA A 40 7.45 -5.34 -7.06
N GLN A 41 6.23 -5.68 -7.46
CA GLN A 41 6.00 -6.42 -8.72
C GLN A 41 6.41 -5.60 -9.95
N VAL A 42 6.06 -4.32 -9.99
CA VAL A 42 6.42 -3.43 -11.10
C VAL A 42 7.95 -3.27 -11.17
N GLN A 43 8.61 -3.06 -10.03
CA GLN A 43 10.06 -2.84 -9.99
C GLN A 43 10.88 -4.11 -10.25
N THR A 44 10.49 -5.26 -9.68
CA THR A 44 11.28 -6.49 -9.76
C THR A 44 11.01 -7.29 -11.03
N ARG A 45 9.77 -7.31 -11.52
CA ARG A 45 9.37 -8.10 -12.69
C ARG A 45 9.19 -7.26 -13.96
N GLY A 46 9.21 -5.93 -13.85
CA GLY A 46 9.02 -5.02 -14.99
C GLY A 46 7.63 -5.12 -15.64
N ILE A 47 6.64 -5.66 -14.93
CA ILE A 47 5.26 -5.77 -15.45
C ILE A 47 4.54 -4.42 -15.38
N SER A 48 3.57 -4.21 -16.26
CA SER A 48 2.76 -2.99 -16.24
C SER A 48 1.97 -2.86 -14.94
N LEU A 49 1.71 -1.62 -14.51
CA LEU A 49 0.92 -1.34 -13.31
C LEU A 49 -0.45 -2.04 -13.33
N ASN A 50 -1.14 -2.00 -14.47
CA ASN A 50 -2.44 -2.66 -14.64
C ASN A 50 -2.33 -4.18 -14.43
N LYS A 51 -1.27 -4.82 -14.94
CA LYS A 51 -1.05 -6.25 -14.73
C LYS A 51 -0.75 -6.55 -13.25
N ALA A 52 0.07 -5.74 -12.60
CA ALA A 52 0.34 -5.87 -11.18
C ALA A 52 -0.94 -5.69 -10.32
N VAL A 53 -1.84 -4.80 -10.73
CA VAL A 53 -3.14 -4.60 -10.07
C VAL A 53 -4.05 -5.83 -10.20
N LEU A 54 -4.15 -6.43 -11.40
CA LEU A 54 -4.92 -7.66 -11.61
C LEU A 54 -4.37 -8.83 -10.80
N GLU A 55 -3.05 -8.98 -10.73
CA GLU A 55 -2.43 -10.01 -9.89
C GLU A 55 -2.64 -9.75 -8.38
N ALA A 56 -2.67 -8.48 -7.97
CA ALA A 56 -2.96 -8.10 -6.58
C ALA A 56 -4.41 -8.41 -6.17
N GLU A 57 -5.37 -8.25 -7.08
CA GLU A 57 -6.78 -8.61 -6.81
C GLU A 57 -6.91 -10.09 -6.40
N VAL A 58 -6.23 -10.98 -7.14
CA VAL A 58 -6.19 -12.41 -6.82
C VAL A 58 -5.43 -12.68 -5.52
N LYS A 59 -4.25 -12.06 -5.34
CA LYS A 59 -3.41 -12.31 -4.16
C LYS A 59 -4.06 -11.88 -2.85
N PHE A 60 -4.72 -10.72 -2.84
CA PHE A 60 -5.28 -10.12 -1.64
C PHE A 60 -6.77 -10.43 -1.44
N ASP A 61 -7.40 -11.11 -2.40
CA ASP A 61 -8.84 -11.38 -2.44
C ASP A 61 -9.65 -10.08 -2.23
N LYS A 62 -9.38 -9.10 -3.09
CA LYS A 62 -10.01 -7.77 -3.05
C LYS A 62 -10.33 -7.30 -4.45
N ALA A 63 -11.52 -6.74 -4.63
CA ALA A 63 -11.91 -6.14 -5.90
C ALA A 63 -10.87 -5.12 -6.40
N GLU A 64 -10.65 -5.07 -7.71
CA GLU A 64 -9.71 -4.15 -8.39
C GLU A 64 -9.81 -2.69 -7.88
N ARG A 65 -11.03 -2.18 -7.69
CA ARG A 65 -11.28 -0.83 -7.13
C ARG A 65 -10.58 -0.61 -5.78
N THR A 66 -10.53 -1.64 -4.94
CA THR A 66 -9.88 -1.58 -3.62
C THR A 66 -8.38 -1.51 -3.77
N ILE A 67 -7.81 -2.24 -4.73
CA ILE A 67 -6.38 -2.18 -5.05
C ILE A 67 -6.01 -0.77 -5.52
N TRP A 68 -6.77 -0.20 -6.46
CA TRP A 68 -6.54 1.18 -6.92
C TRP A 68 -6.66 2.21 -5.80
N ARG A 69 -7.63 2.05 -4.89
CA ARG A 69 -7.75 2.92 -3.69
C ARG A 69 -6.54 2.80 -2.78
N ALA A 70 -6.05 1.58 -2.55
CA ALA A 70 -4.84 1.35 -1.77
C ALA A 70 -3.64 2.04 -2.41
N LEU A 71 -3.48 1.94 -3.73
CA LEU A 71 -2.44 2.65 -4.46
C LEU A 71 -2.54 4.16 -4.24
N ASN A 72 -3.67 4.76 -4.62
CA ASN A 72 -3.89 6.21 -4.56
C ASN A 72 -3.72 6.82 -3.16
N THR A 73 -3.92 6.03 -2.10
CA THR A 73 -3.71 6.45 -0.70
C THR A 73 -2.25 6.86 -0.44
N PHE A 74 -1.29 6.22 -1.11
CA PHE A 74 0.15 6.45 -0.91
C PHE A 74 0.84 7.09 -2.12
N THR A 75 0.22 7.15 -3.29
CA THR A 75 0.82 7.79 -4.49
C THR A 75 0.54 9.29 -4.62
N THR A 76 -0.42 9.86 -3.87
CA THR A 76 -0.74 11.30 -3.93
C THR A 76 0.41 12.15 -3.36
N LEU A 77 1.29 12.59 -4.26
CA LEU A 77 2.01 13.86 -4.26
C LEU A 77 1.24 14.81 -5.20
N ASN A 78 1.20 16.11 -4.86
CA ASN A 78 0.42 17.21 -5.42
C ASN A 78 -0.93 17.36 -4.68
N GLU A 79 -1.13 18.37 -3.82
CA GLU A 79 -0.67 19.77 -3.83
C GLU A 79 0.25 20.15 -2.65
#